data_AF-A0AAW8ALD4-F1
#
_entry.id   AF-A0AAW8ALD4-F1
#
_cell.length_a   1.000
_cell.length_b   1.000
_cell.length_c   1.000
_cell.angle_alpha   90.00
_cell.angle_beta   90.00
_cell.angle_gamma   90.00
#
_symmetry.space_group_name_H-M   'P 1'
#
loop_
_entity.id
_entity.type
_entity.pdbx_description
1 polymer ?
#
loop_
_entity_poly.entity_id
_entity_poly.type
_entity_poly.pdbx_seq_one_letter_code
_entity_poly.pdbx_strand_id
1 'polypeptide(L)'
;ERFLLADVSADLINLYQMLAVVPDSVIYEAMKAFRHLNDAENYTLIREAFNAQRLDAVERAAAFLYLNRHCFNGLIRYNLDGFF
;
A
#
# COMPACT_ATOMS: atom_id res chain seq x y z
N GLU A 1 -17.31 -20.81 -8.43
CA GLU A 1 -17.18 -19.96 -9.63
C GLU A 1 -15.74 -19.44 -9.72
N ARG A 2 -15.29 -18.97 -10.90
CA ARG A 2 -13.95 -18.38 -11.10
C ARG A 2 -14.12 -16.97 -11.67
N PHE A 3 -13.41 -16.01 -11.10
CA PHE A 3 -13.44 -14.61 -11.52
C PHE A 3 -12.06 -14.19 -12.03
N LEU A 4 -12.04 -13.39 -13.10
CA LEU A 4 -10.84 -12.69 -13.57
C LEU A 4 -10.97 -11.22 -13.18
N LEU A 5 -10.16 -10.79 -12.22
CA LEU A 5 -10.07 -9.40 -11.79
C LEU A 5 -8.77 -8.82 -12.34
N ALA A 6 -8.87 -7.68 -13.03
CA ALA A 6 -7.72 -7.02 -13.64
C ALA A 6 -7.87 -5.49 -13.53
N ASP A 7 -6.73 -4.83 -13.38
CA ASP A 7 -6.58 -3.39 -13.32
C ASP A 7 -5.17 -3.03 -13.84
N VAL A 8 -4.97 -1.79 -14.28
CA VAL A 8 -3.65 -1.30 -14.72
C VAL A 8 -2.73 -0.99 -13.52
N SER A 9 -3.29 -0.73 -12.34
CA SER A 9 -2.53 -0.47 -11.12
C SER A 9 -1.92 -1.75 -10.56
N ALA A 10 -0.62 -1.90 -10.75
CA ALA A 10 0.14 -3.02 -10.17
C ALA A 10 0.05 -3.06 -8.64
N ASP A 11 -0.03 -1.90 -7.98
CA ASP A 11 -0.13 -1.80 -6.52
C ASP A 11 -1.49 -2.26 -6.00
N LEU A 12 -2.56 -1.96 -6.75
CA LEU A 12 -3.90 -2.44 -6.44
C LEU A 12 -3.99 -3.96 -6.60
N ILE A 13 -3.44 -4.49 -7.70
CA ILE A 13 -3.38 -5.94 -7.92
C ILE A 13 -2.55 -6.63 -6.84
N ASN A 14 -1.40 -6.07 -6.47
CA ASN A 14 -0.57 -6.58 -5.40
C ASN A 14 -1.34 -6.62 -4.06
N LEU A 15 -2.06 -5.54 -3.70
CA LEU A 15 -2.89 -5.53 -2.50
C LEU A 15 -3.90 -6.68 -2.50
N TYR A 16 -4.66 -6.86 -3.58
CA TYR A 16 -5.66 -7.92 -3.66
C TYR A 16 -5.04 -9.33 -3.63
N GLN A 17 -3.91 -9.54 -4.31
CA GLN A 17 -3.21 -10.81 -4.30
C GLN A 17 -2.68 -11.16 -2.91
N MET A 18 -2.05 -10.20 -2.22
CA MET A 18 -1.50 -10.46 -0.89
C MET A 18 -2.61 -10.69 0.14
N LEU A 19 -3.73 -9.96 0.05
CA LEU A 19 -4.91 -10.24 0.89
C LEU A 19 -5.56 -11.59 0.60
N ALA A 20 -5.44 -12.11 -0.62
CA ALA A 20 -5.95 -13.43 -0.98
C ALA A 20 -5.06 -14.58 -0.49
N VAL A 21 -3.74 -14.38 -0.44
CA VAL A 21 -2.75 -15.45 -0.16
C VAL A 21 -2.23 -15.41 1.28
N VAL A 22 -1.92 -14.22 1.81
CA VAL A 22 -1.30 -14.01 3.14
C VAL A 22 -1.95 -12.84 3.90
N PRO A 23 -3.27 -12.87 4.14
CA PRO A 23 -4.00 -11.74 4.73
C PRO A 23 -3.46 -11.30 6.09
N ASP A 24 -3.12 -12.25 6.97
CA ASP A 24 -2.69 -11.94 8.34
C ASP A 24 -1.39 -11.12 8.37
N SER A 25 -0.45 -11.38 7.45
CA SER A 25 0.80 -10.62 7.34
C SER A 25 0.54 -9.18 6.86
N VAL A 26 -0.35 -9.00 5.88
CA VAL A 26 -0.74 -7.66 5.40
C VAL A 26 -1.45 -6.88 6.51
N ILE A 27 -2.38 -7.54 7.23
CA ILE A 27 -3.12 -6.94 8.33
C ILE A 27 -2.16 -6.55 9.46
N TYR A 28 -1.20 -7.42 9.81
CA TYR A 28 -0.22 -7.14 10.84
C TYR A 28 0.62 -5.90 10.54
N GLU A 29 1.22 -5.82 9.35
CA GLU A 29 2.03 -4.66 8.96
C GLU A 29 1.19 -3.37 8.83
N ALA A 30 -0.02 -3.46 8.27
CA ALA A 30 -0.93 -2.33 8.20
C ALA A 30 -1.32 -1.85 9.61
N MET A 31 -1.67 -2.75 10.53
CA MET A 31 -2.02 -2.38 11.91
C MET A 31 -0.87 -1.70 12.64
N LYS A 32 0.36 -2.17 12.45
CA LYS A 32 1.56 -1.54 13.02
C LYS A 32 1.71 -0.11 12.51
N ALA A 33 1.55 0.11 11.21
CA ALA A 33 1.59 1.46 10.63
C ALA A 33 0.46 2.35 11.18
N PHE A 34 -0.79 1.87 11.16
CA PHE A 34 -1.96 2.65 11.62
C PHE A 34 -1.94 2.97 13.12
N ARG A 35 -1.22 2.21 13.94
CA ARG A 35 -1.13 2.46 15.39
C ARG A 35 -0.01 3.40 15.77
N HIS A 36 1.12 3.31 15.08
CA HIS A 36 2.37 3.92 15.54
C HIS A 36 2.90 5.01 14.63
N LEU A 37 2.41 5.10 13.39
CA LEU A 37 3.02 5.91 12.32
C LEU A 37 2.04 6.97 11.77
N ASN A 38 1.03 7.38 12.54
CA ASN A 38 -0.04 8.31 12.12
C ASN A 38 0.31 9.79 12.36
N ASP A 39 1.49 10.20 11.90
CA ASP A 39 1.93 11.58 11.91
C ASP A 39 2.59 11.96 10.57
N ALA A 40 2.84 13.24 10.35
CA ALA A 40 3.32 13.77 9.08
C ALA A 40 4.73 13.28 8.71
N GLU A 41 5.59 13.07 9.71
CA GLU A 41 6.96 12.59 9.50
C GLU A 41 6.92 11.14 9.02
N ASN A 42 6.22 10.29 9.75
CA ASN A 42 6.09 8.87 9.43
C ASN A 42 5.30 8.63 8.13
N TYR A 43 4.28 9.45 7.83
CA TYR A 43 3.60 9.41 6.54
C TYR A 43 4.60 9.64 5.39
N THR A 44 5.50 10.62 5.56
CA THR A 44 6.53 10.94 4.54
C THR A 44 7.50 9.78 4.38
N LEU A 45 7.98 9.18 5.47
CA LEU A 45 8.87 8.02 5.44
C LEU A 45 8.25 6.82 4.72
N ILE A 46 6.99 6.49 5.03
CA ILE A 46 6.29 5.38 4.36
C ILE A 46 6.14 5.66 2.87
N ARG A 47 5.77 6.89 2.49
CA ARG A 47 5.66 7.29 1.08
C ARG A 47 7.01 7.19 0.35
N GLU A 48 8.10 7.62 0.97
CA GLU A 48 9.44 7.50 0.40
C GLU A 48 9.87 6.04 0.21
N ALA A 49 9.63 5.18 1.21
CA ALA A 49 9.91 3.75 1.09
C ALA A 49 9.10 3.09 -0.03
N PHE A 50 7.82 3.47 -0.16
CA PHE A 50 6.93 3.02 -1.21
C PHE A 50 7.41 3.44 -2.61
N ASN A 51 7.85 4.70 -2.76
CA ASN A 51 8.37 5.25 -4.01
C ASN A 51 9.74 4.69 -4.39
N ALA A 52 10.59 4.40 -3.39
CA ALA A 52 11.90 3.80 -3.61
C ALA A 52 11.86 2.32 -4.04
N GLN A 53 10.66 1.70 -4.09
CA GLN A 53 10.45 0.29 -4.43
C GLN A 53 11.28 -0.68 -3.56
N ARG A 54 11.46 -0.34 -2.27
CA ARG A 54 12.26 -1.13 -1.32
C ARG A 54 11.45 -2.10 -0.46
N LEU A 55 10.13 -2.02 -0.55
CA LEU A 55 9.20 -2.83 0.23
C LEU A 55 8.97 -4.17 -0.47
N ASP A 56 8.90 -5.25 0.30
CA ASP A 56 8.43 -6.52 -0.24
C ASP A 56 6.93 -6.48 -0.60
N ALA A 57 6.39 -7.56 -1.17
CA ALA A 57 5.00 -7.58 -1.63
C ALA A 57 3.98 -7.32 -0.51
N VAL A 58 4.22 -7.84 0.70
CA VAL A 58 3.34 -7.70 1.86
C VAL A 58 3.45 -6.28 2.42
N GLU A 59 4.67 -5.81 2.64
CA GLU A 59 4.95 -4.46 3.12
C GLU A 59 4.39 -3.42 2.14
N ARG A 60 4.52 -3.65 0.83
CA ARG A 60 3.98 -2.77 -0.21
C ARG A 60 2.46 -2.75 -0.21
N ALA A 61 1.80 -3.89 -0.02
CA ALA A 61 0.35 -3.96 0.12
C ALA A 61 -0.14 -3.19 1.37
N ALA A 62 0.52 -3.38 2.50
CA ALA A 62 0.22 -2.68 3.74
C ALA A 62 0.46 -1.16 3.62
N ALA A 63 1.57 -0.74 3.01
CA ALA A 63 1.89 0.66 2.76
C ALA A 63 0.88 1.30 1.79
N PHE A 64 0.47 0.61 0.73
CA PHE A 64 -0.55 1.10 -0.19
C PHE A 64 -1.89 1.36 0.52
N LEU A 65 -2.33 0.42 1.39
CA LEU A 65 -3.53 0.60 2.21
C LEU A 65 -3.38 1.76 3.20
N TYR A 66 -2.23 1.88 3.86
CA TYR A 66 -1.93 2.99 4.75
C TYR A 66 -1.98 4.33 4.03
N LEU A 67 -1.29 4.46 2.89
CA LEU A 67 -1.28 5.69 2.09
C LEU A 67 -2.68 6.03 1.60
N ASN A 68 -3.47 5.05 1.14
CA ASN A 68 -4.87 5.26 0.76
C ASN A 68 -5.72 5.85 1.90
N ARG A 69 -5.48 5.45 3.15
CA ARG A 69 -6.28 5.93 4.29
C ARG A 69 -5.81 7.27 4.86
N HIS A 70 -4.57 7.67 4.59
CA HIS A 70 -3.98 8.88 5.17
C HIS A 70 -3.68 9.98 4.15
N CYS A 71 -3.64 9.68 2.85
CA CYS A 71 -3.51 10.68 1.80
C CYS A 71 -4.79 11.51 1.64
N PHE A 72 -4.64 12.69 1.04
CA PHE A 72 -5.75 13.62 0.83
C PHE A 72 -6.89 12.94 0.04
N ASN A 73 -8.07 12.87 0.66
CA ASN A 73 -9.29 12.27 0.11
C ASN A 73 -9.14 10.83 -0.41
N GLY A 74 -8.13 10.08 0.06
CA GLY A 74 -7.87 8.72 -0.40
C GLY A 74 -7.47 8.63 -1.88
N LEU A 75 -6.96 9.72 -2.46
CA LEU A 75 -6.54 9.76 -3.85
C LEU A 75 -5.21 9.04 -4.05
N ILE A 76 -5.24 7.97 -4.86
CA ILE A 76 -4.03 7.31 -5.35
C ILE A 76 -3.63 7.94 -6.69
N ARG A 77 -2.56 8.76 -6.69
CA ARG A 77 -2.08 9.46 -7.87
C ARG A 77 -0.57 9.36 -7.97
N TYR A 78 -0.08 8.99 -9.13
CA TYR A 78 1.35 8.91 -9.42
C TYR A 78 1.75 10.05 -10.35
N ASN A 79 3.00 10.51 -10.23
CA ASN A 79 3.62 11.36 -11.24
C ASN A 79 4.10 10.50 -12.44
N LEU A 80 4.71 11.15 -13.45
CA LEU A 80 5.21 10.47 -14.65
C LEU A 80 6.38 9.51 -14.37
N ASP A 81 7.09 9.70 -13.26
CA ASP A 81 8.18 8.82 -12.82
C ASP A 81 7.65 7.61 -12.02
N GLY A 82 6.33 7.49 -11.84
CA GLY A 82 5.70 6.39 -11.10
C GLY A 82 5.76 6.54 -9.58
N PHE A 83 6.05 7.75 -9.07
CA PHE A 83 6.04 8.05 -7.64
C PHE A 83 4.67 8.53 -7.18
N PHE A 84 4.19 7.93 -6.10
CA PHE A 84 3.01 8.34 -5.34
C PHE A 84 3.23 9.70 -4.66
#